data_AF-C5KWI5-F1
#
_entry.id   AF-C5KWI5-F1
#
_cell.length_a   1.000
_cell.length_b   1.000
_cell.length_c   1.000
_cell.angle_alpha   90.00
_cell.angle_beta   90.00
_cell.angle_gamma   90.00
#
_symmetry.space_group_name_H-M   'P 1'
#
loop_
_entity.id
_entity.type
_entity.pdbx_description
1 polymer ?
#
loop_
_entity_poly.entity_id
_entity_poly.type
_entity_poly.pdbx_seq_one_letter_code
_entity_poly.pdbx_strand_id
1 'polypeptide(L)'
;MASTVSVRLNVGGTFFEVAESTLMRQEGTMLAVMARDVWRPQAGNTIFIDRDPDVFRLILRWLRDPTDAILVPRSIPLADVERDAR
;
A
#
# COMPACT_ATOMS: atom_id res chain seq x y z
N MET A 1 4.21 2.90 24.67
CA MET A 1 3.84 2.12 23.48
C MET A 1 3.53 3.12 22.37
N ALA A 2 4.23 3.09 21.25
CA ALA A 2 3.97 4.03 20.17
C ALA A 2 2.61 3.70 19.54
N SER A 3 1.70 4.67 19.54
CA SER A 3 0.43 4.59 18.82
C SER A 3 0.74 4.49 17.32
N THR A 4 0.57 3.30 16.73
CA THR A 4 0.67 3.12 15.28
C THR A 4 -0.53 3.77 14.62
N VAL A 5 -0.33 4.93 14.00
CA VAL A 5 -1.33 5.57 13.15
C VAL A 5 -1.59 4.66 11.95
N SER A 6 -2.85 4.28 11.73
CA SER A 6 -3.28 3.52 10.56
C SER A 6 -3.96 4.43 9.55
N VAL A 7 -3.78 4.08 8.28
CA VAL A 7 -4.40 4.72 7.12
C VAL A 7 -5.35 3.71 6.47
N ARG A 8 -6.57 4.15 6.16
CA ARG A 8 -7.56 3.36 5.44
C ARG A 8 -7.48 3.68 3.95
N LEU A 9 -7.27 2.66 3.13
CA LEU A 9 -7.22 2.73 1.68
C LEU A 9 -8.38 1.92 1.10
N ASN A 10 -9.01 2.41 0.05
CA ASN A 10 -9.96 1.67 -0.78
C ASN A 10 -9.28 1.46 -2.14
N VAL A 11 -8.87 0.23 -2.44
CA VAL A 11 -8.16 -0.13 -3.67
C VAL A 11 -9.10 -0.94 -4.55
N GLY A 12 -9.57 -0.35 -5.65
CA GLY A 12 -10.50 -1.02 -6.57
C GLY A 12 -11.80 -1.52 -5.91
N GLY A 13 -12.23 -0.92 -4.79
CA GLY A 13 -13.38 -1.37 -3.99
C GLY A 13 -13.04 -2.22 -2.76
N THR A 14 -11.78 -2.66 -2.61
CA THR A 14 -11.32 -3.44 -1.45
C THR A 14 -10.66 -2.54 -0.42
N PHE A 15 -11.09 -2.62 0.84
CA PHE A 15 -10.51 -1.82 1.90
C PHE A 15 -9.26 -2.47 2.51
N PHE A 16 -8.22 -1.68 2.69
CA PHE A 16 -7.00 -2.02 3.38
C PHE A 16 -6.81 -1.07 4.57
N GLU A 17 -6.40 -1.62 5.70
CA GLU A 17 -5.92 -0.84 6.83
C GLU A 17 -4.42 -1.12 7.00
N VAL A 18 -3.62 -0.06 6.93
CA VAL A 18 -2.17 -0.16 6.84
C VAL A 18 -1.53 0.85 7.78
N ALA A 19 -0.48 0.47 8.49
CA ALA A 19 0.27 1.41 9.30
C ALA A 19 0.92 2.47 8.42
N GLU A 20 0.83 3.74 8.81
CA GLU A 20 1.47 4.88 8.11
C GLU A 20 2.96 4.60 7.89
N SER A 21 3.63 4.07 8.92
CA SER A 21 5.03 3.68 8.86
C SER A 21 5.35 2.67 7.77
N THR A 22 4.42 1.76 7.41
CA THR A 22 4.61 0.79 6.32
C THR A 22 4.61 1.49 4.97
N LEU A 23 3.68 2.42 4.73
CA LEU A 23 3.61 3.19 3.48
C LEU A 23 4.83 4.10 3.30
N MET A 24 5.42 4.56 4.40
CA MET A 24 6.61 5.41 4.40
C MET A 24 7.95 4.65 4.27
N ARG A 25 7.96 3.31 4.23
CA ARG A 25 9.21 2.54 4.20
C ARG A 25 10.07 2.77 2.96
N GLN A 26 9.44 3.16 1.85
CA GLN A 26 10.16 3.54 0.64
C GLN A 26 9.89 5.01 0.34
N GLU A 27 10.84 5.87 0.74
CA GLU A 27 10.77 7.31 0.50
C GLU A 27 10.74 7.63 -1.01
N GLY A 28 10.10 8.73 -1.37
CA GLY A 28 9.97 9.16 -2.77
C GLY A 28 8.93 8.38 -3.59
N THR A 29 8.29 7.36 -3.03
CA THR A 29 7.15 6.69 -3.68
C THR A 29 5.86 7.48 -3.49
N MET A 30 4.91 7.26 -4.41
CA MET A 30 3.57 7.83 -4.28
C MET A 30 2.90 7.45 -2.94
N LEU A 31 3.09 6.22 -2.47
CA LEU A 31 2.55 5.77 -1.17
C LEU A 31 3.15 6.52 0.02
N ALA A 32 4.45 6.80 -0.01
CA ALA A 32 5.10 7.60 1.03
C ALA A 32 4.63 9.06 1.01
N VAL A 33 4.43 9.65 -0.18
CA VAL A 33 3.88 11.01 -0.32
C VAL A 33 2.44 11.08 0.18
N MET A 34 1.60 10.11 -0.19
CA MET A 34 0.20 10.02 0.27
C MET A 34 0.11 9.90 1.79
N ALA A 35 1.04 9.17 2.42
CA ALA A 35 1.12 9.03 3.86
C ALA A 35 1.63 10.31 4.57
N ARG A 36 2.56 11.06 3.96
CA ARG A 36 3.20 12.26 4.55
C ARG A 36 2.37 13.54 4.44
N ASP A 37 2.00 13.91 3.21
CA ASP A 37 1.66 15.30 2.89
C ASP A 37 0.16 15.53 2.76
N VAL A 38 -0.60 14.50 2.37
CA VAL A 38 -1.97 14.73 1.90
C VAL A 38 -2.97 14.51 3.03
N TRP A 39 -2.87 13.44 3.83
CA TRP A 39 -3.91 13.06 4.78
C TRP A 39 -3.38 12.75 6.18
N ARG A 40 -3.19 13.80 7.00
CA ARG A 40 -3.43 13.61 8.43
C ARG A 40 -4.89 13.19 8.56
N PRO A 41 -5.21 11.98 9.03
CA PRO A 41 -6.59 11.57 9.15
C PRO A 41 -7.23 12.49 10.18
N GLN A 42 -8.06 13.43 9.72
CA GLN A 42 -9.33 13.56 10.42
C GLN A 42 -9.91 12.14 10.40
N ALA A 43 -10.04 11.55 11.59
CA ALA A 43 -10.43 10.16 11.76
C ALA A 43 -11.60 9.83 10.82
N GLY A 44 -11.36 8.96 9.83
CA GLY A 44 -12.41 8.49 8.90
C GLY A 44 -12.18 8.71 7.41
N ASN A 45 -11.22 9.53 6.97
CA ASN A 45 -10.95 9.66 5.53
C ASN A 45 -10.37 8.37 4.94
N THR A 46 -10.94 7.86 3.83
CA THR A 46 -10.47 6.64 3.12
C THR A 46 -9.94 6.95 1.72
N ILE A 47 -8.66 6.66 1.43
CA ILE A 47 -8.04 7.04 0.15
C ILE A 47 -8.46 6.06 -0.92
N PHE A 48 -9.09 6.54 -1.98
CA PHE A 48 -9.38 5.69 -3.12
C PHE A 48 -8.16 5.57 -4.04
N ILE A 49 -7.80 4.33 -4.39
CA ILE A 49 -6.75 3.97 -5.33
C ILE A 49 -7.41 3.12 -6.42
N ASP A 50 -7.41 3.63 -7.64
CA ASP A 50 -7.99 2.95 -8.80
C ASP A 50 -7.01 1.90 -9.38
N ARG A 51 -6.79 0.84 -8.60
CA ARG A 51 -5.86 -0.27 -8.89
C ARG A 51 -6.43 -1.61 -8.45
N ASP A 52 -5.81 -2.67 -8.94
CA ASP A 52 -6.17 -4.04 -8.59
C ASP A 52 -5.77 -4.35 -7.12
N PRO A 53 -6.71 -4.78 -6.26
CA PRO A 53 -6.42 -5.05 -4.86
C PRO A 53 -5.51 -6.27 -4.63
N ASP A 54 -5.51 -7.26 -5.53
CA ASP A 54 -4.67 -8.45 -5.40
C ASP A 54 -3.22 -8.14 -5.72
N VAL A 55 -2.97 -7.31 -6.73
CA VAL A 55 -1.64 -6.75 -7.02
C VAL A 55 -1.17 -5.87 -5.87
N PHE A 56 -2.04 -4.98 -5.37
CA PHE A 56 -1.71 -4.09 -4.25
C PHE A 56 -1.33 -4.85 -2.97
N ARG A 57 -1.94 -6.02 -2.72
CA ARG A 57 -1.57 -6.87 -1.58
C ARG A 57 -0.12 -7.34 -1.66
N LEU A 58 0.42 -7.59 -2.86
CA LEU A 58 1.83 -7.95 -3.06
C LEU A 58 2.75 -6.76 -2.76
N ILE A 59 2.38 -5.55 -3.19
CA ILE A 59 3.11 -4.31 -2.87
C ILE A 59 3.18 -4.10 -1.35
N LEU A 60 2.06 -4.26 -0.64
CA LEU A 60 2.05 -4.14 0.82
C LEU A 60 2.90 -5.21 1.51
N ARG A 61 2.90 -6.44 0.98
CA ARG A 61 3.76 -7.51 1.50
C ARG A 61 5.23 -7.14 1.35
N TRP A 62 5.62 -6.61 0.19
CA TRP A 62 6.97 -6.11 -0.05
C TRP A 62 7.37 -5.00 0.90
N LEU A 63 6.50 -4.00 1.09
CA LEU A 63 6.79 -2.89 1.99
C LEU A 63 7.01 -3.38 3.43
N ARG A 64 6.27 -4.40 3.89
CA ARG A 64 6.42 -4.96 5.24
C ARG A 64 7.72 -5.75 5.40
N ASP A 65 8.12 -6.50 4.39
CA ASP A 65 9.34 -7.29 4.38
C ASP A 65 10.00 -7.27 2.99
N PRO A 66 10.89 -6.31 2.71
CA PRO A 66 11.50 -6.17 1.40
C PRO A 66 12.63 -7.18 1.15
N THR A 67 13.06 -7.89 2.19
CA THR A 67 14.09 -8.93 2.10
C THR A 67 13.54 -10.29 1.70
N ASP A 68 12.22 -10.49 1.85
CA ASP A 68 11.55 -11.71 1.46
C ASP A 68 11.22 -11.73 -0.05
N ALA A 69 11.54 -12.86 -0.69
CA ALA A 69 11.08 -13.13 -2.04
C ALA A 69 9.54 -13.19 -2.06
N ILE A 70 8.92 -12.37 -2.91
CA ILE A 70 7.47 -12.36 -3.05
C ILE A 70 7.05 -13.41 -4.05
N LEU A 71 6.31 -14.40 -3.55
CA LEU A 71 5.62 -15.36 -4.40
C LEU A 71 4.40 -14.68 -5.03
N VAL A 72 4.48 -14.45 -6.34
CA VAL A 72 3.37 -13.97 -7.16
C VAL A 72 2.50 -15.18 -7.55
N PRO A 73 1.21 -15.21 -7.18
CA PRO A 73 0.29 -16.26 -7.63
C PRO A 73 0.22 -16.32 -9.16
N ARG A 74 0.12 -17.52 -9.74
CA ARG A 74 0.03 -17.70 -11.20
C ARG A 74 -1.17 -16.99 -11.84
N SER A 75 -2.20 -16.67 -11.05
CA SER A 75 -3.37 -15.93 -11.49
C SER A 75 -3.11 -14.44 -11.70
N ILE A 76 -2.00 -13.90 -11.20
CA ILE A 76 -1.62 -12.50 -11.35
C ILE A 76 -0.50 -12.41 -12.39
N PRO A 77 -0.75 -11.81 -13.56
CA PRO A 77 0.28 -11.57 -14.55
C PRO A 77 1.41 -10.71 -13.96
N LEU A 78 2.67 -11.13 -14.15
CA LEU A 78 3.82 -10.38 -13.65
C LEU A 78 3.86 -8.93 -14.17
N ALA A 79 3.41 -8.72 -15.41
CA ALA A 79 3.32 -7.39 -16.02
C ALA A 79 2.38 -6.44 -15.25
N ASP A 80 1.34 -6.96 -14.58
CA ASP A 80 0.46 -6.12 -13.76
C ASP A 80 1.16 -5.69 -12.47
N VAL A 81 1.97 -6.58 -11.88
CA VAL A 81 2.82 -6.26 -10.72
C VAL A 81 3.87 -5.21 -11.10
N GLU A 82 4.55 -5.40 -12.23
CA GLU A 82 5.57 -4.46 -12.73
C GLU A 82 4.98 -3.10 -13.09
N ARG A 83 3.75 -3.04 -13.60
CA ARG A 83 3.05 -1.80 -13.91
C ARG A 83 2.74 -1.00 -12.63
N ASP A 84 2.28 -1.68 -11.60
CA ASP A 84 1.81 -1.04 -10.37
C ASP A 84 2.94 -0.76 -9.36
N ALA A 85 4.11 -1.39 -9.53
CA ALA A 85 5.29 -1.18 -8.69
C ALA A 85 6.24 -0.07 -9.18
N ARG A 86 5.94 0.58 -10.30
CA ARG A 86 6.69 1.73 -10.84
C ARG A 86 6.36 3.03 -10.11
#